data_AF-A0A177A4G9-F1
#
_entry.id   AF-A0A177A4G9-F1
#
_cell.length_a   1.000
_cell.length_b   1.000
_cell.length_c   1.000
_cell.angle_alpha   90.00
_cell.angle_beta   90.00
_cell.angle_gamma   90.00
#
_symmetry.space_group_name_H-M   'P 1'
#
loop_
_entity.id
_entity.type
_entity.pdbx_description
1 polymer ?
#
loop_
_entity_poly.entity_id
_entity_poly.type
_entity_poly.pdbx_seq_one_letter_code
_entity_poly.pdbx_strand_id
1 'polypeptide(L)' 'MSAIGKNFYNLFVRRNYVFLGTVFAGAFAFEMTFDSVTDSLWDKINKGRQWKDIRAKYVEAGDDE' A
#
# COMPACT_ATOMS: atom_id res chain seq x y z
N MET A 1 18.87 -16.14 21.09
CA MET A 1 18.12 -15.78 19.86
C MET A 1 17.20 -16.94 19.51
N SER A 2 15.89 -16.70 19.35
CA SER A 2 14.92 -17.72 18.93
C SER A 2 15.34 -18.37 17.59
N ALA A 3 15.03 -19.66 17.41
CA ALA A 3 15.34 -20.40 16.18
C ALA A 3 14.81 -19.70 14.91
N ILE A 4 13.67 -19.00 15.01
CA ILE A 4 13.07 -18.22 13.92
C ILE A 4 13.96 -17.03 13.55
N GLY A 5 14.42 -16.27 14.53
CA GLY A 5 15.30 -15.12 14.29
C GLY A 5 16.64 -15.53 13.69
N LYS A 6 17.17 -16.70 14.09
CA LYS A 6 18.40 -17.25 13.53
C LYS A 6 18.24 -17.65 12.05
N ASN A 7 17.10 -18.24 11.69
CA ASN A 7 16.80 -18.60 10.31
C ASN A 7 16.57 -17.37 9.44
N PHE A 8 15.80 -16.39 9.92
CA PHE A 8 15.59 -15.12 9.21
C PHE A 8 16.91 -14.40 8.93
N TYR A 9 17.77 -14.27 9.95
CA TYR A 9 19.07 -13.61 9.79
C TYR A 9 19.94 -14.31 8.75
N ASN A 10 20.03 -15.65 8.80
CA ASN A 10 20.85 -16.41 7.86
C ASN A 10 20.34 -16.34 6.41
N LEU A 11 19.02 -16.25 6.21
CA LEU A 11 18.41 -16.22 4.90
C LEU A 11 18.44 -14.83 4.26
N PHE A 12 18.12 -13.78 5.02
CA PHE A 12 17.84 -12.47 4.46
C PHE A 12 18.88 -11.39 4.82
N VAL A 13 19.58 -11.53 5.94
CA VAL A 13 20.40 -10.42 6.51
C VAL A 13 21.90 -10.68 6.44
N ARG A 14 22.33 -11.94 6.60
CA ARG A 14 23.74 -12.30 6.78
C ARG A 14 24.66 -11.93 5.61
N ARG A 15 24.15 -11.93 4.37
CA ARG A 15 24.93 -11.62 3.16
C ARG A 15 24.53 -10.24 2.63
N ASN A 16 25.46 -9.29 2.56
CA ASN A 16 25.18 -7.90 2.18
C ASN A 16 24.39 -7.75 0.87
N TYR A 17 24.76 -8.46 -0.20
CA TYR A 17 24.05 -8.37 -1.48
C TYR A 17 22.63 -8.95 -1.41
N VAL A 18 22.42 -10.02 -0.62
CA VAL A 18 21.09 -10.60 -0.39
C VAL A 18 20.25 -9.65 0.44
N PHE A 19 20.85 -9.02 1.45
CA PHE A 19 20.18 -8.04 2.29
C PHE A 19 19.70 -6.84 1.48
N LEU A 20 20.55 -6.26 0.63
CA LEU A 20 20.16 -5.17 -0.27
C LEU A 20 19.01 -5.58 -1.19
N GLY A 21 19.10 -6.76 -1.83
CA GLY A 21 18.02 -7.29 -2.67
C GLY A 21 16.71 -7.52 -1.90
N THR A 22 16.80 -8.01 -0.66
CA THR A 22 15.63 -8.23 0.22
C THR A 22 14.98 -6.90 0.59
N VAL A 23 15.76 -5.88 0.91
CA VAL A 23 15.23 -4.54 1.25
C VAL A 23 14.53 -3.93 0.04
N PHE A 24 15.12 -3.98 -1.15
CA PHE A 24 14.48 -3.42 -2.35
C PHE A 24 13.21 -4.18 -2.73
N ALA A 25 13.27 -5.51 -2.79
CA ALA A 25 12.08 -6.32 -3.08
C ALA A 25 10.98 -6.10 -2.04
N GLY A 26 11.36 -6.02 -0.76
CA GLY A 26 10.45 -5.73 0.35
C GLY A 26 9.82 -4.35 0.24
N ALA A 27 10.60 -3.33 -0.13
CA ALA A 27 10.10 -1.97 -0.31
C ALA A 27 9.05 -1.88 -1.42
N PHE A 28 9.32 -2.45 -2.60
CA PHE A 28 8.34 -2.45 -3.70
C PHE A 28 7.06 -3.21 -3.35
N ALA A 29 7.18 -4.39 -2.74
CA ALA A 29 6.02 -5.17 -2.32
C ALA A 29 5.21 -4.44 -1.23
N PHE A 30 5.92 -3.79 -0.31
CA PHE A 30 5.32 -2.99 0.76
C PHE A 30 4.57 -1.78 0.20
N GLU A 31 5.21 -0.96 -0.64
CA GLU A 31 4.61 0.22 -1.26
C GLU A 31 3.27 -0.11 -1.93
N MET A 32 3.27 -1.07 -2.87
CA MET A 32 2.05 -1.46 -3.60
C MET A 32 0.91 -1.92 -2.67
N THR A 33 1.26 -2.70 -1.64
CA THR A 33 0.27 -3.22 -0.69
C THR A 33 -0.22 -2.13 0.25
N PHE A 34 0.70 -1.31 0.76
CA PHE A 34 0.43 -0.27 1.73
C PHE A 34 -0.47 0.81 1.13
N ASP A 35 -0.18 1.27 -0.09
CA ASP A 35 -1.00 2.26 -0.79
C ASP A 35 -2.42 1.73 -1.00
N SER A 36 -2.56 0.53 -1.59
CA SER A 36 -3.87 -0.09 -1.83
C SER A 36 -4.71 -0.25 -0.56
N VAL A 37 -4.07 -0.70 0.53
CA VAL A 37 -4.76 -0.92 1.81
C VAL A 37 -5.15 0.42 2.43
N THR A 38 -4.27 1.41 2.40
CA THR A 38 -4.49 2.71 3.02
C THR A 38 -5.55 3.50 2.26
N ASP A 39 -5.53 3.47 0.93
CA ASP A 39 -6.58 4.06 0.08
C ASP A 39 -7.93 3.41 0.36
N SER A 40 -8.01 2.08 0.40
CA SER A 40 -9.25 1.38 0.74
C SER A 40 -9.75 1.73 2.15
N LEU A 41 -8.84 1.88 3.12
CA LEU A 41 -9.22 2.28 4.48
C LEU A 41 -9.75 3.72 4.50
N TRP A 42 -9.06 4.63 3.83
CA TRP A 42 -9.46 6.03 3.68
C TRP A 42 -10.83 6.14 3.01
N ASP A 43 -11.06 5.35 1.98
CA ASP A 43 -12.31 5.32 1.23
C ASP A 43 -13.50 4.91 2.07
N LYS A 44 -13.31 3.90 2.90
CA LYS A 44 -14.34 3.42 3.82
C LYS A 44 -14.66 4.46 4.88
N ILE A 45 -13.64 5.13 5.42
CA ILE A 45 -13.80 6.15 6.45
C ILE A 45 -14.50 7.40 5.89
N ASN A 46 -14.19 7.79 4.65
CA ASN A 46 -14.69 9.03 4.04
C ASN A 46 -15.81 8.83 3.02
N LYS A 47 -16.44 7.65 3.01
CA LYS A 47 -17.50 7.30 2.07
C LYS A 47 -18.59 8.37 2.03
N GLY A 48 -18.95 8.80 0.82
CA GLY A 48 -19.99 9.81 0.57
C GLY A 48 -19.52 11.26 0.68
N ARG A 49 -18.26 11.49 1.08
CA ARG A 49 -17.64 12.82 1.15
C ARG A 49 -16.58 13.04 0.07
N GLN A 50 -16.10 11.97 -0.55
CA GLN A 50 -15.04 12.07 -1.54
C GLN A 50 -15.59 12.55 -2.88
N TRP A 51 -14.76 13.27 -3.65
CA TRP A 51 -15.15 13.72 -4.98
C TRP A 51 -15.64 12.57 -5.86
N LYS A 52 -14.95 11.42 -5.85
CA LYS A 52 -15.38 10.22 -6.59
C LYS A 52 -16.78 9.71 -6.22
N ASP A 53 -17.26 9.98 -5.00
CA ASP A 53 -18.59 9.57 -4.54
C ASP A 53 -19.68 10.59 -4.94
N ILE A 54 -19.34 11.87 -5.06
CA ILE A 54 -20.30 12.96 -5.29
C ILE A 54 -20.24 13.56 -6.70
N ARG A 55 -19.20 13.24 -7.48
CA ARG A 55 -18.92 13.83 -8.80
C ARG A 55 -20.10 13.76 -9.75
N ALA A 56 -20.81 12.63 -9.80
CA ALA A 56 -21.94 12.43 -10.70
C ALA A 56 -22.97 13.56 -10.59
N LYS A 57 -23.25 14.01 -9.36
CA LYS A 57 -24.23 15.09 -9.08
C LYS A 57 -23.87 16.44 -9.70
N TYR A 58 -22.59 16.68 -10.00
CA TYR A 58 -22.10 17.98 -10.46
C TYR A 58 -21.68 17.99 -11.92
N VAL A 59 -21.35 16.82 -12.48
CA VAL A 59 -20.97 16.69 -13.88
C VAL A 59 -22.19 16.47 -14.77
N GLU A 60 -23.17 15.68 -14.33
CA GLU A 60 -24.44 15.52 -15.08
C GLU A 60 -25.29 16.78 -15.01
N ALA A 61 -25.32 17.48 -13.86
CA ALA A 61 -26.03 18.74 -13.70
C ALA A 61 -25.43 19.92 -14.51
N GLY A 62 -24.24 19.76 -15.08
CA GLY A 62 -23.60 20.76 -15.95
C GLY A 62 -23.83 20.53 -17.45
N ASP A 63 -24.37 19.37 -17.85
CA ASP A 63 -24.77 19.08 -19.23
C ASP A 63 -26.25 19.41 -19.50
N ASP A 64 -27.04 19.66 -18.45
CA ASP A 64 -28.46 20.04 -18.50
C ASP A 64 -28.72 21.57 -18.42
N GLU A 65 -27.66 22.40 -18.36
CA GLU A 65 -27.69 23.88 -18.54
C GLU A 65 -27.10 24.27 -19.91
#